data_AF-A0A932EKX8-F1
#
_entry.id   AF-A0A932EKX8-F1
#
_cell.length_a   1.000
_cell.length_b   1.000
_cell.length_c   1.000
_cell.angle_alpha   90.00
_cell.angle_beta   90.00
_cell.angle_gamma   90.00
#
_symmetry.space_group_name_H-M   'P 1'
#
loop_
_entity.id
_entity.type
_entity.pdbx_description
1 polymer ?
#
loop_
_entity_poly.entity_id
_entity_poly.type
_entity_poly.pdbx_seq_one_letter_code
_entity_poly.pdbx_strand_id
1 'polypeptide(L)'
;MRFQVPQFIEHEPKVIGPLTFKQFLYLAVPGAFAFFLYFTAPFIVFILGTVLLGMFGFALGFLKAGGKSLPALLMSFWGYSANPKTYIWKAGNARRAKSAPGDYERTEEETEIASQVQLGTQSRIKNLGTQIDTKK
;
A
#
# COMPACT_ATOMS: atom_id res chain seq x y z
N MET A 1 -29.38 9.77 13.30
CA MET A 1 -29.35 8.69 12.29
C MET A 1 -27.89 8.45 11.94
N ARG A 2 -27.36 7.22 12.10
CA ARG A 2 -25.99 6.89 11.66
C ARG A 2 -26.10 6.29 10.25
N PHE A 3 -25.51 6.96 9.26
CA PHE A 3 -25.47 6.46 7.89
C PHE A 3 -24.43 5.34 7.81
N GLN A 4 -24.83 4.17 7.32
CA GLN A 4 -23.91 3.10 7.01
C GLN A 4 -23.16 3.51 5.74
N VAL A 5 -21.84 3.74 5.85
CA VAL A 5 -21.02 4.01 4.67
C VAL A 5 -20.93 2.72 3.85
N PRO A 6 -21.33 2.72 2.57
CA PRO A 6 -21.19 1.55 1.71
C PRO A 6 -19.71 1.16 1.62
N GLN A 7 -19.38 -0.10 1.94
CA GLN A 7 -17.99 -0.58 1.88
C GLN A 7 -17.58 -1.06 0.47
N PHE A 8 -18.52 -1.09 -0.48
CA PHE A 8 -18.27 -1.63 -1.83
C PHE A 8 -17.67 -0.62 -2.82
N ILE A 9 -17.39 0.62 -2.41
CA ILE A 9 -16.75 1.63 -3.26
C ILE A 9 -15.27 1.33 -3.55
N GLU A 10 -14.64 0.47 -2.74
CA GLU A 10 -13.21 0.16 -2.88
C GLU A 10 -12.91 -0.93 -3.91
N HIS A 11 -13.91 -1.73 -4.29
CA HIS A 11 -13.75 -2.82 -5.26
C HIS A 11 -14.27 -2.40 -6.64
N GLU A 12 -13.46 -2.67 -7.67
CA GLU A 12 -13.90 -2.44 -9.05
C GLU A 12 -15.14 -3.27 -9.39
N PRO A 13 -16.14 -2.68 -10.06
CA PRO A 13 -17.32 -3.42 -10.48
C PRO A 13 -16.92 -4.48 -11.51
N LYS A 14 -17.52 -5.66 -11.37
CA LYS A 14 -17.45 -6.72 -12.37
C LYS A 14 -18.48 -6.40 -13.45
N VAL A 15 -18.00 -5.95 -14.61
CA VAL A 15 -18.84 -5.46 -15.71
C VAL A 15 -19.19 -6.60 -16.68
N ILE A 16 -18.26 -7.55 -16.86
CA ILE A 16 -18.40 -8.64 -17.85
C ILE A 16 -18.32 -9.97 -17.10
N GLY A 17 -19.49 -10.47 -16.69
CA GLY A 17 -19.60 -11.69 -15.91
C GLY A 17 -18.76 -11.64 -14.62
N PRO A 18 -17.77 -12.53 -14.45
CA PRO A 18 -16.90 -12.52 -13.26
C PRO A 18 -15.74 -11.52 -13.33
N LEU A 19 -15.51 -10.86 -14.46
CA LEU A 19 -14.33 -10.03 -14.72
C LEU A 19 -14.60 -8.53 -14.52
N THR A 20 -13.60 -7.82 -13.97
CA THR A 20 -13.60 -6.35 -14.00
C THR A 20 -13.30 -5.85 -15.41
N PHE A 21 -13.66 -4.60 -15.69
CA PHE A 21 -13.39 -4.00 -17.01
C PHE A 21 -11.90 -4.03 -17.39
N LYS A 22 -11.02 -3.77 -16.42
CA LYS A 22 -9.56 -3.83 -16.62
C LYS A 22 -9.08 -5.24 -16.91
N GLN A 23 -9.58 -6.23 -16.16
CA GLN A 23 -9.26 -7.64 -16.38
C GLN A 23 -9.68 -8.10 -17.78
N PHE A 24 -10.90 -7.74 -18.19
CA PHE A 24 -11.35 -8.00 -19.55
C PHE A 24 -10.41 -7.40 -20.60
N LEU A 25 -9.99 -6.15 -20.44
CA LEU A 25 -9.07 -5.51 -21.38
C LEU A 25 -7.71 -6.24 -21.46
N TYR A 26 -7.18 -6.70 -20.33
CA TYR A 26 -5.93 -7.48 -20.31
C TYR A 26 -6.03 -8.84 -21.01
N LEU A 27 -7.23 -9.42 -21.15
CA LEU A 27 -7.46 -10.60 -22.00
C LEU A 27 -7.81 -10.24 -23.45
N ALA A 28 -8.59 -9.20 -23.65
CA ALA A 28 -9.09 -8.80 -24.97
C ALA A 28 -7.95 -8.32 -25.88
N VAL A 29 -6.97 -7.58 -25.34
CA VAL A 29 -5.80 -7.10 -26.10
C VAL A 29 -5.00 -8.27 -26.69
N PRO A 30 -4.46 -9.22 -25.90
CA PRO A 30 -3.74 -10.37 -26.45
C PRO A 30 -4.64 -11.27 -27.31
N GLY A 31 -5.94 -11.37 -27.02
CA GLY A 31 -6.90 -12.07 -27.88
C GLY A 31 -7.02 -11.43 -29.28
N ALA A 32 -7.09 -10.10 -29.35
CA ALA A 32 -7.09 -9.39 -30.61
C ALA A 32 -5.77 -9.56 -31.37
N PHE A 33 -4.63 -9.46 -30.67
CA PHE A 33 -3.32 -9.73 -31.27
C PHE A 33 -3.19 -11.16 -31.79
N ALA A 34 -3.68 -12.16 -31.04
CA ALA A 34 -3.70 -13.55 -31.48
C ALA A 34 -4.56 -13.75 -32.73
N PHE A 35 -5.71 -13.07 -32.81
CA PHE A 35 -6.55 -13.07 -34.01
C PHE A 35 -5.80 -12.52 -35.23
N PHE A 36 -5.08 -11.41 -35.12
CA PHE A 36 -4.24 -10.90 -36.22
C PHE A 36 -3.09 -11.85 -36.57
N LEU A 37 -2.47 -12.48 -35.56
CA LEU A 37 -1.39 -13.44 -35.77
C LEU A 37 -1.85 -14.66 -36.57
N TYR A 38 -3.10 -15.10 -36.36
CA TYR A 38 -3.68 -16.22 -37.10
C TYR A 38 -3.69 -15.99 -38.62
N PHE A 39 -3.94 -14.75 -39.06
CA PHE A 39 -3.96 -14.42 -40.49
C PHE A 39 -2.58 -14.11 -41.08
N THR A 40 -1.63 -13.67 -40.26
CA THR A 40 -0.34 -13.16 -40.75
C THR A 40 0.79 -14.18 -40.65
N ALA A 41 0.77 -15.05 -39.64
CA ALA A 41 1.89 -15.90 -39.28
C ALA A 41 1.67 -17.38 -39.61
N PRO A 42 2.75 -18.16 -39.81
CA PRO A 42 2.64 -19.61 -39.95
C PRO A 42 2.13 -20.26 -38.65
N PHE A 43 1.45 -21.40 -38.77
CA PHE A 43 0.70 -22.06 -37.68
C PHE A 43 1.50 -22.25 -36.38
N ILE A 44 2.79 -22.56 -36.48
CA ILE A 44 3.68 -22.76 -35.33
C ILE A 44 3.94 -21.44 -34.58
N VAL A 45 4.20 -20.36 -35.32
CA VAL A 45 4.40 -19.02 -34.73
C VAL A 45 3.09 -18.50 -34.14
N PHE A 46 1.96 -18.78 -34.80
CA PHE A 46 0.63 -18.52 -34.25
C PHE A 46 0.42 -19.15 -32.88
N ILE A 47 0.64 -20.46 -32.74
CA ILE A 47 0.46 -21.16 -31.46
C ILE A 47 1.38 -20.58 -30.39
N LEU A 48 2.67 -20.46 -30.69
CA LEU A 48 3.64 -20.01 -29.70
C LEU A 48 3.39 -18.57 -29.25
N GLY A 49 3.08 -17.68 -30.20
CA GLY A 49 2.74 -16.29 -29.93
C GLY A 49 1.45 -16.16 -29.11
N THR A 50 0.42 -16.94 -29.45
CA THR A 50 -0.87 -16.91 -28.74
C THR A 50 -0.73 -17.41 -27.30
N VAL A 51 0.03 -18.49 -27.07
CA VAL A 51 0.29 -19.01 -25.72
C VAL A 51 1.06 -17.98 -24.88
N LEU A 52 2.12 -17.39 -25.44
CA LEU A 52 2.90 -16.36 -24.74
C LEU A 52 2.06 -15.12 -24.40
N LEU A 53 1.34 -14.57 -25.39
CA LEU A 53 0.47 -13.40 -25.20
C LEU A 53 -0.67 -13.68 -24.22
N GLY A 54 -1.30 -14.85 -24.32
CA GLY A 54 -2.36 -15.28 -23.42
C GLY A 54 -1.87 -15.44 -21.98
N MET A 55 -0.72 -16.09 -21.79
CA MET A 55 -0.11 -16.24 -20.47
C MET A 55 0.26 -14.87 -19.86
N PHE A 56 0.79 -13.97 -20.68
CA PHE A 56 1.12 -12.61 -20.24
C PHE A 56 -0.13 -11.79 -19.86
N GLY A 57 -1.19 -11.84 -20.67
CA GLY A 57 -2.47 -11.18 -20.37
C GLY A 57 -3.12 -11.72 -19.10
N PHE A 58 -3.11 -13.05 -18.92
CA PHE A 58 -3.63 -13.70 -17.73
C PHE A 58 -2.84 -13.30 -16.47
N ALA A 59 -1.51 -13.30 -16.57
CA ALA A 59 -0.65 -12.84 -15.49
C ALA A 59 -1.00 -11.41 -15.06
N LEU A 60 -1.07 -10.46 -16.01
CA LEU A 60 -1.39 -9.06 -15.73
C LEU A 60 -2.79 -8.86 -15.13
N GLY A 61 -3.79 -9.64 -15.55
CA GLY A 61 -5.17 -9.51 -15.09
C GLY A 61 -5.45 -10.09 -13.70
N PHE A 62 -4.81 -11.21 -13.34
CA PHE A 62 -5.18 -11.98 -12.15
C PHE A 62 -4.11 -12.04 -11.06
N LEU A 63 -2.82 -11.88 -11.41
CA LEU A 63 -1.78 -11.93 -10.40
C LEU A 63 -1.74 -10.61 -9.62
N LYS A 64 -1.79 -10.76 -8.30
CA LYS A 64 -1.60 -9.68 -7.33
C LYS A 64 -0.38 -10.00 -6.49
N ALA A 65 0.53 -9.06 -6.37
CA ALA A 65 1.74 -9.19 -5.56
C ALA A 65 1.68 -8.14 -4.44
N GLY A 66 1.76 -8.59 -3.19
CA GLY A 66 1.74 -7.69 -2.02
C GLY A 66 0.48 -6.82 -1.92
N GLY A 67 -0.68 -7.32 -2.35
CA GLY A 67 -1.95 -6.58 -2.31
C GLY A 67 -2.16 -5.58 -3.45
N LYS A 68 -1.17 -5.37 -4.33
CA LYS A 68 -1.28 -4.52 -5.53
C LYS A 68 -1.43 -5.38 -6.79
N SER A 69 -2.15 -4.84 -7.77
CA SER A 69 -2.23 -5.45 -9.11
C SER A 69 -0.85 -5.42 -9.78
N LEU A 70 -0.48 -6.49 -10.51
CA LEU A 70 0.78 -6.56 -11.25
C LEU A 70 1.08 -5.33 -12.12
N PRO A 71 0.13 -4.77 -12.89
CA PRO A 71 0.37 -3.58 -13.70
C PRO A 71 0.84 -2.37 -12.88
N ALA A 72 0.23 -2.14 -11.71
CA ALA A 72 0.62 -1.06 -10.80
C ALA A 72 2.01 -1.28 -10.21
N LEU A 73 2.36 -2.53 -9.91
CA LEU A 73 3.72 -2.89 -9.48
C LEU A 73 4.73 -2.63 -10.58
N LEU A 74 4.42 -3.04 -11.82
CA LEU A 74 5.29 -2.87 -12.97
C LEU A 74 5.53 -1.38 -13.30
N MET A 75 4.48 -0.57 -13.21
CA MET A 75 4.56 0.88 -13.36
C MET A 75 5.46 1.50 -12.28
N SER A 76 5.31 1.05 -11.03
CA SER A 76 6.14 1.49 -9.90
C SER A 76 7.59 1.04 -10.05
N PHE A 77 7.82 -0.17 -10.54
CA PHE A 77 9.14 -0.73 -10.81
C PHE A 77 9.85 0.08 -11.90
N TRP A 78 9.16 0.36 -13.01
CA TRP A 78 9.71 1.14 -14.11
C TRP A 78 10.00 2.58 -13.67
N GLY A 79 9.08 3.20 -12.94
CA GLY A 79 9.29 4.52 -12.35
C GLY A 79 10.49 4.53 -11.41
N TYR A 80 10.61 3.57 -10.50
CA TYR A 80 11.75 3.46 -9.60
C TYR A 80 13.08 3.23 -10.33
N SER A 81 13.07 2.42 -11.40
CA SER A 81 14.28 2.11 -12.17
C SER A 81 14.73 3.27 -13.06
N ALA A 82 13.81 4.05 -13.61
CA ALA A 82 14.13 5.17 -14.50
C ALA A 82 14.52 6.44 -13.73
N ASN A 83 14.03 6.61 -12.49
CA ASN A 83 14.32 7.80 -11.71
C ASN A 83 15.72 7.75 -11.07
N PRO A 84 16.47 8.87 -11.09
CA PRO A 84 17.76 8.94 -10.39
C PRO A 84 17.55 8.83 -8.88
N LYS A 85 18.36 7.97 -8.24
CA LYS A 85 18.29 7.70 -6.80
C LYS A 85 19.04 8.79 -6.03
N THR A 86 18.44 9.97 -5.91
CA THR A 86 19.02 11.07 -5.13
C THR A 86 18.68 10.90 -3.65
N TYR A 87 19.66 10.44 -2.88
CA TYR A 87 19.55 10.36 -1.42
C TYR A 87 20.04 11.68 -0.82
N ILE A 88 19.11 12.60 -0.57
CA ILE A 88 19.43 13.85 0.14
C ILE A 88 19.20 13.60 1.62
N TRP A 89 20.27 13.57 2.41
CA TRP A 89 20.14 13.61 3.86
C TRP A 89 19.63 14.99 4.27
N LYS A 90 18.43 15.04 4.84
CA LYS A 90 17.91 16.23 5.50
C LYS A 90 18.16 16.06 7.00
N ALA A 91 19.16 16.77 7.52
CA ALA A 91 19.32 16.93 8.95
C ALA A 91 17.97 17.40 9.52
N GLY A 92 17.42 16.59 10.43
CA GLY A 92 16.06 16.75 10.94
C GLY A 92 15.94 18.04 11.73
N ASN A 93 15.60 19.14 11.07
CA ASN A 93 14.72 20.11 11.70
C ASN A 93 13.39 19.39 11.82
N ALA A 94 13.24 18.66 12.93
CA ALA A 94 11.96 18.19 13.41
C ALA A 94 11.08 19.44 13.46
N ARG A 95 10.33 19.68 12.38
CA ARG A 95 9.18 20.55 12.44
C ARG A 95 8.35 19.89 13.52
N ARG A 96 8.37 20.49 14.72
CA ARG A 96 7.40 20.22 15.77
C ARG A 96 6.09 20.19 15.01
N ALA A 97 5.48 19.01 14.93
CA ALA A 97 4.13 18.90 14.42
C ALA A 97 3.37 19.97 15.18
N LYS A 98 2.93 21.04 14.49
CA LYS A 98 1.98 21.95 15.08
C LYS A 98 0.85 21.01 15.47
N SER A 99 0.66 20.83 16.77
CA SER A 99 -0.43 20.04 17.32
C SER A 99 -1.66 20.42 16.52
N ALA A 100 -2.23 19.46 15.82
CA ALA A 100 -3.49 19.69 15.12
C ALA A 100 -4.44 20.31 16.16
N PRO A 101 -5.13 21.42 15.87
CA PRO A 101 -6.25 21.85 16.68
C PRO A 101 -7.38 20.87 16.39
N GLY A 102 -7.27 19.70 17.01
CA GLY A 102 -8.33 18.73 17.11
C GLY A 102 -8.88 18.89 18.51
N ASP A 103 -10.00 19.60 18.62
CA ASP A 103 -10.84 19.59 19.81
C ASP A 103 -11.29 18.15 20.03
N TYR A 104 -10.53 17.38 20.81
CA TYR A 104 -11.06 16.21 21.47
C TYR A 104 -11.67 16.72 22.77
N GLU A 105 -13.00 16.75 22.83
CA GLU A 105 -13.70 16.89 24.10
C GLU A 105 -13.26 15.73 24.98
N ARG A 106 -12.45 16.05 25.99
CA ARG A 106 -12.05 15.12 27.04
C ARG A 106 -13.31 14.77 27.82
N THR A 107 -13.87 13.59 27.57
CA THR A 107 -14.92 13.02 28.42
C THR A 107 -14.39 12.91 29.84
N GLU A 108 -15.17 13.39 30.82
CA GLU A 108 -14.78 13.53 32.24
C GLU A 108 -14.25 12.23 32.88
N GLU A 109 -14.60 11.08 32.30
CA GLU A 109 -14.10 9.75 32.70
C GLU A 109 -12.58 9.57 32.55
N GLU A 110 -11.92 10.19 31.56
CA GLU A 110 -10.46 10.04 31.36
C GLU A 110 -9.66 10.86 32.39
N THR A 111 -10.23 11.94 32.91
CA THR A 111 -9.66 12.75 34.01
C THR A 111 -9.64 11.99 35.33
N GLU A 112 -10.67 11.20 35.63
CA GLU A 112 -10.71 10.38 36.84
C GLU A 112 -9.70 9.23 36.76
N ILE A 113 -9.60 8.55 35.61
CA ILE A 113 -8.62 7.47 35.40
C ILE A 113 -7.19 8.02 35.48
N ALA A 114 -6.91 9.18 34.89
CA ALA A 114 -5.58 9.81 34.96
C ALA A 114 -5.20 10.26 36.38
N SER A 115 -6.17 10.62 37.23
CA SER A 115 -5.93 10.98 38.63
C SER A 115 -5.69 9.76 39.54
N GLN A 116 -6.25 8.60 39.19
CA GLN A 116 -6.05 7.34 39.92
C GLN A 116 -4.77 6.61 39.54
N VAL A 117 -4.22 6.84 38.34
CA VAL A 117 -2.89 6.36 37.98
C VAL A 117 -1.85 7.25 38.65
N GLN A 118 -1.55 6.95 39.92
CA GLN A 118 -0.31 7.40 40.53
C GLN A 118 0.84 6.86 39.69
N LEU A 119 1.42 7.71 38.84
CA LEU A 119 2.72 7.48 38.23
C LEU A 119 3.75 7.46 39.36
N GLY A 120 3.87 6.31 40.01
CA GLY A 120 4.94 5.95 40.92
C GLY A 120 6.26 5.79 40.18
N THR A 121 6.63 6.75 39.34
CA THR A 121 7.93 6.80 38.69
C THR A 121 8.89 7.54 39.61
N GLN A 122 9.13 6.96 40.79
CA GLN A 122 10.32 7.28 41.56
C GLN A 122 11.51 6.78 40.74
N SER A 123 12.13 7.70 40.01
CA SER A 123 13.26 7.49 39.11
C SER A 123 14.43 6.86 39.87
N ARG A 124 14.54 5.53 39.76
CA ARG A 124 15.66 4.76 40.34
C ARG A 124 17.01 5.18 39.76
N ILE A 125 17.03 5.73 38.54
CA ILE A 125 18.24 6.21 37.87
C ILE A 125 18.83 7.45 38.57
N LYS A 126 17.97 8.37 39.04
CA LYS A 126 18.44 9.57 39.74
C LYS A 126 19.10 9.23 41.09
N ASN A 127 18.55 8.24 41.78
CA ASN A 127 19.08 7.75 43.07
C ASN A 127 20.39 6.95 42.92
N LEU A 128 20.57 6.24 41.80
CA LEU A 128 21.81 5.52 41.50
C LEU A 128 22.98 6.49 41.26
N GLY A 129 22.75 7.58 40.52
CA GLY A 129 23.78 8.60 40.30
C GLY A 129 24.26 9.26 41.60
N THR A 130 23.33 9.58 42.50
CA THR A 130 23.67 10.20 43.80
C THR A 130 24.39 9.22 44.73
N GLN A 131 24.05 7.93 44.70
CA GLN A 131 24.76 6.92 45.49
C GLN A 131 26.21 6.72 45.03
N ILE A 132 26.48 6.79 43.73
CA ILE A 132 27.85 6.70 43.20
C ILE A 132 28.67 7.92 43.63
N ASP A 133 28.07 9.12 43.58
CA ASP A 133 28.76 10.36 43.94
C ASP A 133 29.06 10.48 45.44
N THR A 134 28.18 9.91 46.29
CA THR A 134 28.30 10.01 47.76
C THR A 134 29.17 8.90 48.35
N LYS A 135 29.51 7.85 47.59
CA LYS A 135 30.40 6.75 48.04
C LYS A 135 31.84 7.10 47.64
N LYS A 136 32.54 7.82 48.52
CA LYS A 136 34.00 7.96 48.49
C LYS A 136 34.59 7.40 49.77
#